data_AF-Q1AYX0-F1
#
_entry.id   AF-Q1AYX0-F1
#
_cell.length_a   1.000
_cell.length_b   1.000
_cell.length_c   1.000
_cell.angle_alpha   90.00
_cell.angle_beta   90.00
_cell.angle_gamma   90.00
#
_symmetry.space_group_name_H-M   'P 1'
#
loop_
_entity.id
_entity.type
_entity.pdbx_description
1 polymer ?
#
loop_
_entity_poly.entity_id
_entity_poly.type
_entity_poly.pdbx_seq_one_letter_code
_entity_poly.pdbx_strand_id
1 'polypeptide(L)'
;MTNARTLPGALPLLAAALLALALAVALAASGERAAAAEKAPRYTVLSVSDAPGVREVVVSTAARREEGLRLVADELREKGNVPEDGTLLVEYRKRRDPSRETGFALVFDSERAVLEAGKTARYGEVYDEEDAEQIMEEEGGIRAVSYRDFAEENPGLWERIRGFLLPVLS
;
A
#
# COMPACT_ATOMS: atom_id res chain seq x y z
N MET A 1 -54.89 24.74 47.97
CA MET A 1 -53.64 24.95 48.73
C MET A 1 -52.64 23.91 48.21
N THR A 2 -51.87 24.23 47.16
CA THR A 2 -50.41 24.54 47.22
C THR A 2 -49.61 23.41 47.89
N ASN A 3 -48.70 22.68 47.22
CA ASN A 3 -47.50 23.19 46.55
C ASN A 3 -46.93 22.17 45.53
N ALA A 4 -46.69 22.62 44.29
CA ALA A 4 -45.75 21.97 43.38
C ALA A 4 -44.33 22.35 43.80
N ARG A 5 -43.55 21.40 44.33
CA ARG A 5 -42.10 21.56 44.50
C ARG A 5 -41.43 21.32 43.16
N THR A 6 -41.08 22.41 42.47
CA THR A 6 -40.07 22.41 41.41
C THR A 6 -38.72 22.06 42.03
N LEU A 7 -38.14 20.92 41.64
CA LEU A 7 -36.76 20.55 41.97
C LEU A 7 -35.80 21.28 41.00
N PRO A 8 -34.99 22.25 41.46
CA PRO A 8 -33.96 22.86 40.63
C PRO A 8 -32.71 22.00 40.80
N GLY A 9 -32.51 21.01 39.94
CA GLY A 9 -31.32 20.16 40.08
C GLY A 9 -30.95 19.30 38.88
N ALA A 10 -31.89 19.03 37.97
CA ALA A 10 -31.62 18.11 36.84
C ALA A 10 -30.94 18.79 35.64
N LEU A 11 -31.13 20.10 35.44
CA LEU A 11 -30.60 20.82 34.28
C LEU A 11 -29.06 20.93 34.23
N PRO A 12 -28.33 21.24 35.32
CA PRO A 12 -26.87 21.37 35.24
C PRO A 12 -26.16 20.02 35.08
N LEU A 13 -26.77 18.93 35.58
CA LEU A 13 -26.22 17.58 35.44
C LEU A 13 -26.33 17.07 34.00
N LEU A 14 -27.43 17.37 33.30
CA LEU A 14 -27.62 16.99 31.91
C LEU A 14 -26.64 17.74 30.98
N ALA A 15 -26.42 19.03 31.23
CA ALA A 15 -25.49 19.85 30.47
C ALA A 15 -24.02 19.40 30.68
N ALA A 16 -23.64 19.07 31.91
CA ALA A 16 -22.31 18.54 32.22
C ALA A 16 -22.07 17.17 31.57
N ALA A 17 -23.08 16.29 31.54
CA ALA A 17 -22.99 14.98 30.88
C ALA A 17 -22.85 15.11 29.36
N LEU A 18 -23.58 16.04 28.72
CA LEU A 18 -23.46 16.31 27.29
C LEU A 18 -22.11 16.93 26.94
N LEU A 19 -21.56 17.82 27.78
CA LEU A 19 -20.24 18.40 27.57
C LEU A 19 -19.13 17.35 27.75
N ALA A 20 -19.26 16.46 28.75
CA ALA A 20 -18.33 15.35 28.94
C ALA A 20 -18.37 14.36 27.78
N LEU A 21 -19.56 14.08 27.23
CA LEU A 21 -19.71 13.22 26.05
C LEU A 21 -19.15 13.89 24.79
N ALA A 22 -19.41 15.18 24.58
CA ALA A 22 -18.86 15.94 23.46
C ALA A 22 -17.32 16.03 23.53
N LEU A 23 -16.77 16.19 24.74
CA LEU A 23 -15.33 16.20 24.98
C LEU A 23 -14.74 14.80 24.76
N ALA A 24 -15.40 13.73 25.19
CA ALA A 24 -14.96 12.36 24.94
C ALA A 24 -15.01 11.99 23.44
N VAL A 25 -16.04 12.44 22.71
CA VAL A 25 -16.14 12.27 21.25
C VAL A 25 -15.09 13.11 20.54
N ALA A 26 -14.82 14.34 20.99
CA ALA A 26 -13.74 15.16 20.43
C ALA A 26 -12.36 14.57 20.73
N LEU A 27 -12.13 14.02 21.93
CA LEU A 27 -10.89 13.32 22.27
C LEU A 27 -10.72 12.03 21.47
N ALA A 28 -11.78 11.23 21.30
CA ALA A 28 -11.76 10.03 20.45
C ALA A 28 -11.49 10.39 18.99
N ALA A 29 -12.17 11.43 18.46
CA ALA A 29 -11.93 11.93 17.11
C ALA A 29 -10.54 12.54 16.92
N SER A 30 -9.95 13.13 17.96
CA SER A 30 -8.56 13.63 17.94
C SER A 30 -7.52 12.51 18.13
N GLY A 31 -7.90 11.41 18.80
CA GLY A 31 -7.09 10.19 18.92
C GLY A 31 -7.05 9.38 17.64
N GLU A 32 -8.13 9.38 16.85
CA GLU A 32 -8.17 8.81 15.49
C GLU A 32 -7.56 9.74 14.43
N ARG A 33 -7.60 11.07 14.63
CA ARG A 33 -6.98 12.05 13.70
C ARG A 33 -5.50 12.29 13.92
N ALA A 34 -4.93 11.84 15.03
CA ALA A 34 -3.51 11.57 15.08
C ALA A 34 -3.27 10.28 14.28
N ALA A 35 -3.38 10.39 12.95
CA ALA A 35 -2.82 9.43 12.03
C ALA A 35 -1.37 9.22 12.47
N ALA A 36 -1.13 8.15 13.23
CA ALA A 36 0.16 7.53 13.21
C ALA A 36 0.36 7.21 11.74
N ALA A 37 1.15 8.02 11.03
CA ALA A 37 1.68 7.63 9.74
C ALA A 37 2.21 6.22 9.97
N GLU A 38 1.49 5.22 9.46
CA GLU A 38 1.85 3.83 9.70
C GLU A 38 3.26 3.71 9.17
N LYS A 39 4.22 3.54 10.08
CA LYS A 39 5.62 3.49 9.67
C LYS A 39 5.76 2.25 8.83
N ALA A 40 6.31 2.43 7.63
CA ALA A 40 6.58 1.34 6.71
C ALA A 40 7.23 0.16 7.46
N PRO A 41 6.73 -1.08 7.26
CA PRO A 41 7.31 -2.25 7.85
C PRO A 41 8.80 -2.34 7.52
N ARG A 42 9.63 -2.67 8.51
CA ARG A 42 11.07 -2.85 8.27
C ARG A 42 11.30 -3.90 7.19
N TYR A 43 12.13 -3.55 6.21
CA TYR A 43 12.56 -4.44 5.14
C TYR A 43 14.09 -4.47 5.00
N THR A 44 14.59 -5.42 4.21
CA THR A 44 15.99 -5.54 3.81
C THR A 44 16.05 -5.84 2.33
N VAL A 45 16.81 -5.05 1.58
CA VAL A 45 17.05 -5.31 0.15
C VAL A 45 17.93 -6.54 0.02
N LEU A 46 17.48 -7.51 -0.77
CA LEU A 46 18.18 -8.77 -1.05
C LEU A 46 18.93 -8.69 -2.37
N SER A 47 18.31 -8.12 -3.40
CA SER A 47 18.91 -7.92 -4.72
C SER A 47 18.30 -6.72 -5.43
N VAL A 48 19.06 -6.15 -6.36
CA VAL A 48 18.65 -5.09 -7.27
C VAL A 48 19.12 -5.46 -8.68
N SER A 49 18.24 -5.31 -9.65
CA SER A 49 18.49 -5.53 -11.08
C SER A 49 17.98 -4.33 -11.86
N ASP A 50 18.72 -3.92 -12.88
CA ASP A 50 18.35 -2.80 -13.76
C ASP A 50 18.14 -3.29 -15.20
N ALA A 51 17.12 -2.76 -15.84
CA ALA A 51 16.85 -2.89 -17.26
C ALA A 51 16.42 -1.53 -17.84
N PRO A 52 16.41 -1.33 -19.17
CA PRO A 52 15.96 -0.07 -19.75
C PRO A 52 14.54 0.29 -19.29
N GLY A 53 14.41 1.43 -18.60
CA GLY A 53 13.14 1.95 -18.06
C GLY A 53 12.60 1.24 -16.82
N VAL A 54 13.34 0.25 -16.28
CA VAL A 54 12.84 -0.62 -15.21
C VAL A 54 13.92 -0.88 -14.18
N ARG A 55 13.58 -0.72 -12.90
CA ARG A 55 14.37 -1.25 -11.79
C ARG A 55 13.58 -2.34 -11.08
N GLU A 56 14.23 -3.46 -10.79
CA GLU A 56 13.69 -4.54 -9.98
C GLU A 56 14.41 -4.57 -8.64
N VAL A 57 13.64 -4.67 -7.55
CA VAL A 57 14.16 -4.76 -6.19
C VAL A 57 13.48 -5.92 -5.48
N VAL A 58 14.27 -6.85 -4.96
CA VAL A 58 13.77 -7.93 -4.11
C VAL A 58 14.01 -7.54 -2.67
N VAL A 59 12.96 -7.54 -1.85
CA VAL A 59 13.03 -7.19 -0.44
C VAL A 59 12.52 -8.30 0.46
N SER A 60 13.18 -8.47 1.60
CA SER A 60 12.69 -9.26 2.72
C SER A 60 11.95 -8.35 3.69
N THR A 61 10.69 -8.65 4.01
CA THR A 61 9.88 -7.81 4.91
C THR A 61 9.05 -8.65 5.89
N ALA A 62 8.57 -7.99 6.95
CA ALA A 62 7.60 -8.53 7.88
C ALA A 62 6.15 -8.21 7.49
N ALA A 63 5.93 -7.40 6.45
CA ALA A 63 4.61 -7.10 5.91
C ALA A 63 3.88 -8.39 5.49
N ARG A 64 2.57 -8.44 5.75
CA ARG A 64 1.73 -9.63 5.52
C ARG A 64 0.47 -9.37 4.68
N ARG A 65 0.23 -8.10 4.33
CA ARG A 65 -0.98 -7.61 3.65
C ARG A 65 -0.57 -6.46 2.74
N GLU A 66 -1.36 -6.21 1.71
CA GLU A 66 -1.11 -5.21 0.65
C GLU A 66 -0.81 -3.83 1.19
N GLU A 67 -1.58 -3.34 2.18
CA GLU A 67 -1.32 -2.04 2.84
C GLU A 67 0.12 -1.92 3.35
N GLY A 68 0.62 -2.96 4.03
CA GLY A 68 2.01 -2.99 4.51
C GLY A 68 3.05 -3.13 3.39
N LEU A 69 2.69 -3.75 2.26
CA LEU A 69 3.56 -3.82 1.08
C LEU A 69 3.64 -2.46 0.38
N ARG A 70 2.50 -1.78 0.24
CA ARG A 70 2.37 -0.43 -0.32
C ARG A 70 3.27 0.57 0.43
N LEU A 71 3.23 0.58 1.76
CA LEU A 71 4.11 1.44 2.56
C LEU A 71 5.61 1.19 2.31
N VAL A 72 6.00 -0.07 2.03
CA VAL A 72 7.39 -0.40 1.66
C VAL A 72 7.71 0.11 0.25
N ALA A 73 6.78 -0.03 -0.69
CA ALA A 73 6.91 0.49 -2.05
C ALA A 73 7.09 2.02 -2.06
N ASP A 74 6.27 2.73 -1.29
CA ASP A 74 6.36 4.18 -1.07
C ASP A 74 7.76 4.56 -0.55
N GLU A 75 8.24 3.91 0.51
CA GLU A 75 9.56 4.21 1.07
C GLU A 75 10.70 3.92 0.07
N LEU A 76 10.57 2.89 -0.77
CA LEU A 76 11.53 2.63 -1.85
C LEU A 76 11.49 3.73 -2.91
N ARG A 77 10.30 4.21 -3.29
CA ARG A 77 10.14 5.32 -4.23
C ARG A 77 10.79 6.60 -3.72
N GLU A 78 10.50 7.00 -2.49
CA GLU A 78 11.05 8.20 -1.86
C GLU A 78 12.59 8.19 -1.81
N LYS A 79 13.19 6.99 -1.77
CA LYS A 79 14.66 6.82 -1.82
C LYS A 79 15.25 6.88 -3.24
N GLY A 80 14.45 7.20 -4.26
CA GLY A 80 14.91 7.33 -5.65
C GLY A 80 15.18 5.99 -6.34
N ASN A 81 14.45 4.94 -5.97
CA ASN A 81 14.58 3.65 -6.65
C ASN A 81 13.79 3.58 -7.97
N VAL A 82 12.85 4.49 -8.21
CA VAL A 82 12.12 4.53 -9.48
C VAL A 82 12.95 5.30 -10.51
N PRO A 83 13.25 4.72 -11.69
CA PRO A 83 13.87 5.47 -12.79
C PRO A 83 12.91 6.55 -13.32
N GLU A 84 13.46 7.67 -13.80
CA GLU A 84 12.69 8.77 -14.41
C GLU A 84 11.80 8.25 -15.54
N ASP A 85 10.50 8.55 -15.46
CA ASP A 85 9.48 8.05 -16.40
C ASP A 85 9.48 6.52 -16.57
N GLY A 86 9.87 5.77 -15.54
CA GLY A 86 9.94 4.32 -15.60
C GLY A 86 9.21 3.62 -14.47
N THR A 87 9.51 2.33 -14.33
CA THR A 87 8.81 1.44 -13.40
C THR A 87 9.77 0.83 -12.39
N LEU A 88 9.37 0.77 -11.13
CA LEU A 88 9.98 -0.07 -10.12
C LEU A 88 9.11 -1.30 -9.87
N LEU A 89 9.68 -2.49 -10.06
CA LEU A 89 9.09 -3.76 -9.67
C LEU A 89 9.66 -4.18 -8.31
N VAL A 90 8.80 -4.38 -7.32
CA VAL A 90 9.20 -4.83 -5.99
C VAL A 90 8.70 -6.23 -5.73
N GLU A 91 9.60 -7.18 -5.49
CA GLU A 91 9.27 -8.52 -5.02
C GLU A 91 9.38 -8.59 -3.49
N TYR A 92 8.33 -9.06 -2.82
CA TYR A 92 8.31 -9.19 -1.36
C TYR A 92 8.47 -10.63 -0.92
N ARG A 93 9.43 -10.89 -0.03
CA ARG A 93 9.68 -12.19 0.57
C ARG A 93 9.54 -12.19 2.09
N LYS A 94 9.14 -13.33 2.67
CA LYS A 94 9.01 -13.47 4.14
C LYS A 94 10.37 -13.36 4.81
N ARG A 95 10.46 -12.53 5.85
CA ARG A 95 11.68 -12.43 6.67
C ARG A 95 12.17 -13.76 7.27
N ARG A 96 11.24 -14.62 7.70
CA ARG A 96 11.59 -15.92 8.32
C ARG A 96 11.87 -17.02 7.32
N ASP A 97 11.47 -16.82 6.07
CA ASP A 97 11.68 -17.77 4.99
C ASP A 97 11.78 -16.98 3.68
N PRO A 98 12.96 -16.41 3.37
CA PRO A 98 13.18 -15.59 2.18
C PRO A 98 13.06 -16.39 0.88
N SER A 99 12.81 -17.70 0.93
CA SER A 99 12.47 -18.51 -0.23
C SER A 99 10.96 -18.51 -0.54
N ARG A 100 10.14 -18.01 0.40
CA ARG A 100 8.69 -17.89 0.25
C ARG A 100 8.29 -16.46 -0.07
N GLU A 101 7.55 -16.33 -1.17
CA GLU A 101 7.00 -15.05 -1.61
C GLU A 101 5.80 -14.62 -0.76
N THR A 102 5.55 -13.30 -0.78
CA THR A 102 4.43 -12.66 -0.09
C THR A 102 3.58 -11.78 -1.00
N GLY A 103 4.11 -11.30 -2.12
CA GLY A 103 3.40 -10.45 -3.08
C GLY A 103 4.37 -9.65 -3.94
N PHE A 104 3.81 -8.74 -4.73
CA PHE A 104 4.54 -7.78 -5.56
C PHE A 104 3.95 -6.37 -5.46
N ALA A 105 4.74 -5.37 -5.86
CA ALA A 105 4.23 -4.05 -6.18
C ALA A 105 4.86 -3.52 -7.47
N LEU A 106 4.06 -2.80 -8.23
CA LEU A 106 4.52 -1.95 -9.33
C LEU A 106 4.42 -0.51 -8.87
N VAL A 107 5.51 0.24 -9.06
CA VAL A 107 5.56 1.68 -8.78
C VAL A 107 5.91 2.39 -10.07
N PHE A 108 5.06 3.33 -10.46
CA PHE A 108 5.17 4.10 -11.70
C PHE A 108 5.55 5.55 -11.40
N ASP A 109 6.44 6.11 -12.21
CA ASP A 109 6.82 7.52 -12.08
C ASP A 109 5.85 8.46 -12.82
N SER A 110 5.23 7.98 -13.90
CA SER A 110 4.30 8.75 -14.74
C SER A 110 3.23 7.88 -15.40
N GLU A 111 2.13 8.49 -15.85
CA GLU A 111 1.08 7.82 -16.65
C GLU A 111 1.66 7.12 -17.89
N ARG A 112 2.68 7.73 -18.52
CA ARG A 112 3.39 7.11 -19.64
C ARG A 112 4.01 5.78 -19.23
N ALA A 113 4.63 5.71 -18.06
CA ALA A 113 5.20 4.47 -17.54
C ALA A 113 4.13 3.40 -17.29
N VAL A 114 2.94 3.79 -16.83
CA VAL A 114 1.78 2.88 -16.69
C VAL A 114 1.37 2.33 -18.06
N LEU A 115 1.16 3.21 -19.04
CA LEU A 115 0.75 2.83 -20.40
C LEU A 115 1.80 1.97 -21.12
N GLU A 116 3.09 2.27 -20.96
CA GLU A 116 4.17 1.46 -21.53
C GLU A 116 4.27 0.08 -20.87
N ALA A 117 4.08 0.02 -19.56
CA ALA A 117 3.96 -1.24 -18.83
C ALA A 117 2.77 -2.07 -19.32
N GLY A 118 1.67 -1.42 -19.69
CA GLY A 118 0.46 -2.05 -20.26
C GLY A 118 0.60 -2.48 -21.73
N LYS A 119 1.35 -1.72 -22.54
CA LYS A 119 1.58 -2.03 -23.96
C LYS A 119 2.48 -3.23 -24.18
N THR A 120 3.40 -3.46 -23.24
CA THR A 120 4.26 -4.62 -23.28
C THR A 120 3.59 -5.71 -22.44
N ALA A 121 3.46 -6.94 -22.93
CA ALA A 121 3.02 -8.09 -22.12
C ALA A 121 4.05 -8.48 -21.02
N ARG A 122 4.82 -7.49 -20.55
CA ARG A 122 5.96 -7.51 -19.64
C ARG A 122 5.53 -7.33 -18.18
N TYR A 123 4.30 -6.88 -17.94
CA TYR A 123 3.67 -6.82 -16.61
C TYR A 123 2.27 -7.47 -16.55
N GLY A 124 1.82 -8.05 -17.65
CA GLY A 124 0.71 -9.01 -17.71
C GLY A 124 -0.69 -8.40 -17.87
N GLU A 125 -0.91 -7.17 -17.40
CA GLU A 125 -2.13 -6.41 -17.64
C GLU A 125 -1.92 -5.34 -18.72
N VAL A 126 -2.97 -5.08 -19.50
CA VAL A 126 -2.98 -3.98 -20.47
C VAL A 126 -3.72 -2.83 -19.82
N TYR A 127 -2.97 -1.82 -19.39
CA TYR A 127 -3.54 -0.58 -18.89
C TYR A 127 -3.94 0.32 -20.06
N ASP A 128 -5.19 0.79 -20.04
CA ASP A 128 -5.62 1.88 -20.90
C ASP A 128 -5.39 3.25 -20.23
N GLU A 129 -5.87 4.31 -20.89
CA GLU A 129 -5.69 5.68 -20.40
C GLU A 129 -6.49 5.94 -19.11
N GLU A 130 -7.64 5.31 -18.95
CA GLU A 130 -8.49 5.43 -17.74
C GLU A 130 -7.82 4.71 -16.57
N ASP A 131 -7.29 3.51 -16.79
CA ASP A 131 -6.52 2.77 -15.79
C ASP A 131 -5.27 3.57 -15.34
N ALA A 132 -4.58 4.20 -16.29
CA ALA A 132 -3.38 4.98 -16.00
C ALA A 132 -3.68 6.22 -15.15
N GLU A 133 -4.73 6.96 -15.47
CA GLU A 133 -5.21 8.09 -14.68
C GLU A 133 -5.59 7.62 -13.28
N GLN A 134 -6.39 6.56 -13.17
CA GLN A 134 -6.83 6.03 -11.89
C GLN A 134 -5.66 5.59 -11.00
N ILE A 135 -4.69 4.83 -11.54
CA ILE A 135 -3.51 4.37 -10.78
C ILE A 135 -2.69 5.57 -10.29
N MET A 136 -2.52 6.60 -11.11
CA MET A 136 -1.73 7.77 -10.73
C MET A 136 -2.43 8.65 -9.71
N GLU A 137 -3.75 8.85 -9.85
CA GLU A 137 -4.54 9.73 -8.99
C GLU A 137 -4.96 9.08 -7.66
N GLU A 138 -5.49 7.86 -7.71
CA GLU A 138 -6.05 7.18 -6.55
C GLU A 138 -4.97 6.42 -5.77
N GLU A 139 -4.07 5.77 -6.49
CA GLU A 139 -3.04 4.92 -5.92
C GLU A 139 -1.66 5.58 -5.90
N GLY A 140 -1.55 6.85 -6.30
CA GLY A 140 -0.27 7.56 -6.31
C GLY A 140 0.79 6.87 -7.17
N GLY A 141 0.40 6.10 -8.18
CA GLY A 141 1.30 5.31 -9.02
C GLY A 141 1.76 3.99 -8.40
N ILE A 142 1.15 3.49 -7.32
CA ILE A 142 1.55 2.24 -6.66
C ILE A 142 0.42 1.23 -6.65
N ARG A 143 0.62 0.13 -7.37
CA ARG A 143 -0.26 -1.04 -7.32
C ARG A 143 0.42 -2.17 -6.57
N ALA A 144 -0.12 -2.56 -5.42
CA ALA A 144 0.40 -3.67 -4.61
C ALA A 144 -0.60 -4.83 -4.61
N VAL A 145 -0.13 -6.04 -4.91
CA VAL A 145 -0.98 -7.23 -5.03
C VAL A 145 -0.31 -8.47 -4.45
N SER A 146 -1.10 -9.43 -4.01
CA SER A 146 -0.58 -10.73 -3.59
C SER A 146 -0.03 -11.53 -4.78
N TYR A 147 0.86 -12.48 -4.50
CA TYR A 147 1.48 -13.32 -5.53
C TYR A 147 0.45 -14.19 -6.27
N ARG A 148 -0.56 -14.67 -5.53
CA ARG A 148 -1.64 -15.48 -6.09
C ARG A 148 -2.49 -14.63 -7.03
N ASP A 149 -2.89 -13.45 -6.57
CA ASP A 149 -3.80 -12.59 -7.33
C ASP A 149 -3.07 -12.06 -8.56
N PHE A 150 -1.79 -11.69 -8.43
CA PHE A 150 -0.92 -11.39 -9.57
C PHE A 150 -0.82 -12.55 -10.57
N ALA A 151 -0.64 -13.79 -10.11
CA ALA A 151 -0.55 -14.95 -10.99
C ALA A 151 -1.87 -15.27 -11.72
N GLU A 152 -3.01 -15.02 -11.07
CA GLU A 152 -4.35 -15.18 -11.64
C GLU A 152 -4.65 -14.11 -12.70
N GLU A 153 -4.30 -12.85 -12.41
CA GLU A 153 -4.43 -11.72 -13.35
C GLU A 153 -3.44 -11.85 -14.52
N ASN A 154 -2.26 -12.43 -14.28
CA ASN A 154 -1.13 -12.36 -15.20
C ASN A 154 -0.52 -13.73 -15.55
N PRO A 155 -1.31 -14.69 -16.08
CA PRO A 155 -0.86 -16.07 -16.28
C PRO A 155 0.32 -16.21 -17.27
N GLY A 156 0.42 -15.33 -18.26
CA GLY A 156 1.51 -15.33 -19.25
C GLY A 156 2.83 -14.75 -18.72
N LEU A 157 2.75 -13.82 -17.78
CA LEU A 157 3.91 -13.23 -17.13
C LEU A 157 4.42 -14.13 -16.01
N TRP A 158 3.49 -14.75 -15.32
CA TRP A 158 3.71 -15.69 -14.24
C TRP A 158 4.69 -16.82 -14.62
N GLU A 159 4.57 -17.37 -15.82
CA GLU A 159 5.51 -18.39 -16.33
C GLU A 159 6.92 -17.83 -16.62
N ARG A 160 7.04 -16.56 -17.05
CA ARG A 160 8.35 -15.90 -17.26
C ARG A 160 9.02 -15.47 -15.96
N ILE A 161 8.24 -14.94 -15.02
CA ILE A 161 8.72 -14.56 -13.69
C ILE A 161 9.17 -15.81 -12.92
N ARG A 162 8.45 -16.94 -13.02
CA ARG A 162 8.95 -18.22 -12.48
C ARG A 162 10.34 -18.59 -13.00
N GLY A 163 10.60 -18.36 -14.30
CA GLY A 163 11.90 -18.63 -14.92
C GLY A 163 13.03 -17.68 -14.50
N PHE A 164 12.70 -16.48 -14.02
CA PHE A 164 13.67 -15.49 -13.51
C PHE A 164 13.88 -15.61 -11.99
N LEU A 165 12.84 -15.94 -11.23
CA LEU A 165 12.84 -15.97 -9.76
C LEU A 165 13.32 -17.30 -9.16
N LEU A 166 13.20 -18.39 -9.91
CA LEU A 166 13.83 -19.66 -9.58
C LEU A 166 15.04 -19.83 -10.50
N PRO A 167 16.28 -19.51 -10.07
CA PRO A 167 17.41 -20.14 -10.73
C PRO A 167 17.16 -21.63 -10.59
N VAL A 168 17.01 -22.32 -11.72
CA VAL A 168 17.13 -23.77 -11.77
C VAL A 168 18.45 -24.08 -11.08
N LEU A 169 18.37 -24.59 -9.85
CA LEU A 169 19.52 -25.18 -9.17
C LEU A 169 20.01 -26.27 -10.11
N SER A 170 21.06 -25.94 -10.85
CA SER A 170 21.84 -26.85 -11.68
C SER A 170 23.04 -27.29 -10.84
#